data_AF-A0A078J486-F1
#
_entry.id   AF-A0A078J486-F1
#
_cell.length_a   1.000
_cell.length_b   1.000
_cell.length_c   1.000
_cell.angle_alpha   90.00
_cell.angle_beta   90.00
_cell.angle_gamma   90.00
#
_symmetry.space_group_name_H-M   'P 1'
#
loop_
_entity.id
_entity.type
_entity.pdbx_description
1 polymer ?
#
loop_
_entity_poly.entity_id
_entity_poly.type
_entity_poly.pdbx_seq_one_letter_code
_entity_poly.pdbx_strand_id
1 'polypeptide(L)'
;MDSAASLSSLPISVSHNWEYRVFPSFSGEEIGRGFFGYFQKEFERKGIRIFIDRRESFGHGLIEAIRRSRTAIVILSRHYASSTLRLDEFVEIMKCREELGQIVIPFFL
;
A
#
# COMPACT_ATOMS: atom_id res chain seq x y z
N MET A 1 -23.56 -47.03 12.40
CA MET A 1 -22.43 -46.41 13.12
C MET A 1 -21.65 -45.63 12.08
N ASP A 2 -22.15 -44.44 11.78
CA ASP A 2 -21.55 -43.55 10.78
C ASP A 2 -20.50 -42.68 11.47
N SER A 3 -19.30 -42.65 10.92
CA SER A 3 -18.28 -41.68 11.30
C SER A 3 -17.66 -41.14 10.03
N ALA A 4 -18.33 -40.13 9.47
CA ALA A 4 -17.74 -39.25 8.48
C ALA A 4 -16.78 -38.31 9.22
N ALA A 5 -15.48 -38.47 8.98
CA ALA A 5 -14.47 -37.56 9.49
C ALA A 5 -14.72 -36.15 8.95
N SER A 6 -14.93 -35.19 9.84
CA SER A 6 -15.05 -33.78 9.51
C SER A 6 -13.72 -33.28 8.93
N LEU A 7 -13.71 -32.94 7.64
CA LEU A 7 -12.61 -32.22 7.02
C LEU A 7 -12.62 -30.79 7.60
N SER A 8 -11.75 -30.54 8.58
CA SER A 8 -11.50 -29.20 9.10
C SER A 8 -11.15 -28.27 7.94
N SER A 9 -11.95 -27.22 7.75
CA SER A 9 -11.73 -26.21 6.72
C SER A 9 -10.34 -25.61 6.87
N LEU A 10 -9.44 -25.90 5.92
CA LEU A 10 -8.18 -25.19 5.78
C LEU A 10 -8.49 -23.70 5.54
N PRO A 11 -7.70 -22.76 6.11
CA PRO A 11 -7.87 -21.35 5.82
C PRO A 11 -7.69 -21.16 4.30
N ILE A 12 -8.75 -20.69 3.64
CA ILE A 12 -8.69 -20.30 2.22
C ILE A 12 -7.67 -19.18 2.15
N SER A 13 -6.47 -19.47 1.62
CA SER A 13 -5.54 -18.41 1.26
C SER A 13 -6.18 -17.63 0.10
N VAL A 14 -6.79 -16.49 0.40
CA VAL A 14 -7.27 -15.59 -0.63
C VAL A 14 -6.02 -15.10 -1.38
N SER A 15 -5.77 -15.66 -2.56
CA SER A 15 -4.70 -15.21 -3.44
C SER A 15 -5.08 -13.83 -3.96
N HIS A 16 -4.76 -12.80 -3.19
CA HIS A 16 -4.93 -11.42 -3.62
C HIS A 16 -4.01 -11.20 -4.82
N ASN A 17 -4.57 -10.73 -5.93
CA ASN A 17 -3.81 -10.43 -7.14
C ASN A 17 -3.02 -9.13 -6.94
N TRP A 18 -1.91 -9.24 -6.21
CA TRP A 18 -1.02 -8.12 -5.93
C TRP A 18 -0.26 -7.73 -7.19
N GLU A 19 -0.69 -6.66 -7.86
CA GLU A 19 0.01 -6.11 -9.03
C GLU A 19 1.27 -5.34 -8.61
N TYR A 20 1.19 -4.66 -7.47
CA TYR A 20 2.26 -3.86 -6.91
C TYR A 20 2.78 -4.48 -5.62
N ARG A 21 4.09 -4.45 -5.43
CA ARG A 21 4.68 -4.91 -4.17
C ARG A 21 4.57 -3.83 -3.10
N VAL A 22 4.66 -2.56 -3.49
CA VAL A 22 4.67 -1.42 -2.57
C VAL A 22 3.86 -0.24 -3.13
N PHE A 23 2.99 0.32 -2.29
CA PHE A 23 2.36 1.63 -2.46
C PHE A 23 3.03 2.67 -1.54
N PRO A 24 3.62 3.74 -2.08
CA PRO A 24 4.15 4.83 -1.27
C PRO A 24 3.09 5.92 -1.08
N SER A 25 2.77 6.29 0.16
CA SER A 25 1.94 7.46 0.49
C SER A 25 2.79 8.51 1.21
N PHE A 26 2.92 9.69 0.60
CA PHE A 26 3.70 10.79 1.12
C PHE A 26 3.29 12.14 0.52
N SER A 27 3.58 13.24 1.21
CA SER A 27 3.43 14.59 0.67
C SER A 27 4.61 14.94 -0.23
N GLY A 28 4.37 15.02 -1.55
CA GLY A 28 5.43 15.27 -2.54
C GLY A 28 6.11 16.64 -2.41
N GLU A 29 5.45 17.62 -1.78
CA GLU A 29 6.03 18.93 -1.50
C GLU A 29 7.13 18.87 -0.43
N GLU A 30 7.01 17.98 0.57
CA GLU A 30 8.00 17.83 1.65
C GLU A 30 9.07 16.79 1.29
N ILE A 31 8.67 15.71 0.63
CA ILE A 31 9.62 14.68 0.20
C ILE A 31 10.20 15.13 -1.13
N GLY A 32 11.23 15.96 -1.05
CA GLY A 32 11.94 16.44 -2.22
C GLY A 32 12.28 15.31 -3.19
N ARG A 33 12.29 15.61 -4.50
CA ARG A 33 12.58 14.65 -5.58
C ARG A 33 13.81 13.77 -5.32
N GLY A 34 14.77 14.26 -4.52
CA GLY A 34 15.95 13.51 -4.09
C GLY A 34 15.66 12.32 -3.18
N PHE A 35 14.86 12.47 -2.11
CA PHE A 35 14.57 11.37 -1.19
C PHE A 35 13.73 10.30 -1.88
N PHE A 36 12.63 10.70 -2.51
CA PHE A 36 11.77 9.75 -3.23
C PHE A 36 12.50 9.14 -4.44
N GLY A 37 13.34 9.90 -5.13
CA GLY A 37 14.17 9.39 -6.22
C GLY A 37 15.19 8.35 -5.76
N TYR A 38 15.84 8.56 -4.60
CA TYR A 38 16.71 7.56 -4.00
C TYR A 38 15.94 6.30 -3.59
N PHE A 39 14.79 6.51 -2.94
CA PHE A 39 13.89 5.43 -2.55
C PHE A 39 13.48 4.59 -3.76
N GLN A 40 12.95 5.20 -4.81
CA GLN A 40 12.56 4.53 -6.05
C GLN A 40 13.74 3.72 -6.63
N LYS A 41 14.91 4.34 -6.76
CA LYS A 41 16.12 3.69 -7.31
C LYS A 41 16.54 2.45 -6.52
N GLU A 42 16.47 2.50 -5.19
CA GLU A 42 16.86 1.36 -4.35
C GLU A 42 15.89 0.18 -4.46
N PHE A 43 14.59 0.44 -4.59
CA PHE A 43 13.62 -0.63 -4.82
C PHE A 43 13.71 -1.21 -6.23
N GLU A 44 13.93 -0.38 -7.25
CA GLU A 44 14.22 -0.83 -8.61
C GLU A 44 15.46 -1.73 -8.64
N ARG A 45 16.54 -1.32 -7.97
CA ARG A 45 17.77 -2.12 -7.83
C ARG A 45 17.53 -3.48 -7.18
N LYS A 46 16.54 -3.58 -6.29
CA LYS A 46 16.13 -4.83 -5.63
C LYS A 46 15.05 -5.61 -6.39
N GLY A 47 14.63 -5.15 -7.58
CA GLY A 47 13.57 -5.79 -8.37
C GLY A 47 12.19 -5.73 -7.70
N ILE A 48 11.96 -4.73 -6.84
CA ILE A 48 10.69 -4.54 -6.14
C ILE A 48 9.87 -3.51 -6.92
N ARG A 49 8.73 -3.94 -7.46
CA ARG A 49 7.78 -3.05 -8.14
C ARG A 49 7.10 -2.12 -7.14
N ILE A 50 7.44 -0.83 -7.18
CA ILE A 50 6.70 0.24 -6.50
C ILE A 50 5.69 0.83 -7.48
N PHE A 51 4.48 1.13 -7.00
CA PHE A 51 3.58 2.06 -7.68
C PHE A 51 4.18 3.48 -7.69
N ILE A 52 4.32 4.07 -8.87
CA ILE A 52 4.78 5.45 -9.03
C ILE A 52 3.63 6.25 -9.59
N ASP A 53 3.11 7.20 -8.80
CA ASP A 53 2.09 8.12 -9.27
C ASP A 53 2.75 9.15 -10.21
N ARG A 54 2.82 8.81 -11.50
CA ARG A 54 3.47 9.63 -12.54
C ARG A 54 2.60 10.78 -13.04
N ARG A 55 1.34 10.80 -12.62
CA ARG A 55 0.34 11.81 -12.91
C ARG A 55 -0.41 11.95 -11.60
N GLU A 56 -0.88 13.13 -11.24
CA GLU A 56 -1.85 13.27 -10.17
C GLU A 56 -3.11 12.49 -10.59
N SER A 57 -3.13 11.19 -10.30
CA SER A 57 -4.12 10.27 -10.84
C SER A 57 -5.39 10.50 -10.04
N PHE A 58 -6.29 11.33 -10.57
CA PHE A 58 -7.58 11.63 -9.96
C PHE A 58 -8.33 10.36 -9.53
N GLY A 59 -8.40 10.15 -8.21
CA GLY A 59 -9.34 9.29 -7.48
C GLY A 59 -9.29 7.79 -7.76
N HIS A 60 -9.66 7.36 -8.96
CA HIS A 60 -9.98 5.95 -9.22
C HIS A 60 -8.74 5.05 -9.35
N GLY A 61 -7.71 5.50 -10.08
CA GLY A 61 -6.48 4.73 -10.25
C GLY A 61 -5.68 4.57 -8.95
N LEU A 62 -5.82 5.54 -8.04
CA LEU A 62 -5.09 5.58 -6.78
C LEU A 62 -5.64 4.58 -5.76
N ILE A 63 -6.96 4.54 -5.60
CA ILE A 63 -7.64 3.56 -4.72
C ILE A 63 -7.37 2.14 -5.22
N GLU A 64 -7.46 1.91 -6.53
CA GLU A 64 -7.14 0.60 -7.09
C GLU A 64 -5.67 0.21 -6.85
N ALA A 65 -4.73 1.16 -7.00
CA ALA A 65 -3.33 0.91 -6.70
C ALA A 65 -3.08 0.55 -5.23
N ILE A 66 -3.77 1.22 -4.28
CA ILE A 66 -3.71 0.89 -2.84
C ILE A 66 -4.18 -0.55 -2.61
N ARG A 67 -5.37 -0.88 -3.12
CA ARG A 67 -5.98 -2.22 -2.94
C ARG A 67 -5.18 -3.34 -3.62
N ARG A 68 -4.46 -3.03 -4.71
CA ARG A 68 -3.61 -3.99 -5.45
C ARG A 68 -2.16 -4.01 -4.97
N SER A 69 -1.85 -3.32 -3.86
CA SER A 69 -0.51 -3.29 -3.28
C SER A 69 -0.39 -4.15 -2.04
N ARG A 70 0.59 -5.05 -2.01
CA ARG A 70 0.82 -5.93 -0.84
C ARG A 70 1.29 -5.17 0.40
N THR A 71 2.03 -4.09 0.21
CA THR A 71 2.60 -3.28 1.28
C THR A 71 2.34 -1.80 1.01
N ALA A 72 1.95 -1.05 2.03
CA ALA A 72 1.89 0.40 2.02
C ALA A 72 3.02 0.96 2.88
N ILE A 73 3.76 1.92 2.32
CA ILE A 73 4.76 2.71 3.05
C ILE A 73 4.18 4.10 3.22
N VAL A 74 3.92 4.49 4.46
CA VAL A 74 3.29 5.77 4.79
C VAL A 74 4.33 6.66 5.44
N ILE A 75 4.63 7.79 4.81
CA ILE A 75 5.60 8.75 5.34
C ILE A 75 4.83 9.92 5.92
N LEU A 76 4.70 9.90 7.25
CA LEU A 76 4.02 10.90 8.05
C LEU A 76 4.98 12.04 8.35
N SER A 77 4.76 13.17 7.67
CA SER A 77 5.48 14.42 7.84
C SER A 77 4.55 15.50 8.39
N ARG A 78 5.10 16.67 8.73
CA ARG A 78 4.33 17.80 9.30
C ARG A 78 3.13 18.19 8.43
N HIS A 79 3.26 18.16 7.11
CA HIS A 79 2.19 18.54 6.19
C HIS A 79 1.40 17.36 5.61
N TYR A 80 1.63 16.13 6.09
CA TYR A 80 0.87 14.96 5.64
C TYR A 80 -0.65 15.15 5.86
N ALA A 81 -1.03 15.56 7.06
CA ALA A 81 -2.43 15.81 7.43
C ALA A 81 -2.99 17.13 6.88
N SER A 82 -2.17 17.95 6.20
CA SER A 82 -2.64 19.19 5.57
C SER A 82 -3.33 18.95 4.22
N SER A 83 -3.22 17.75 3.66
CA SER A 83 -3.85 17.36 2.39
C SER A 83 -4.97 16.35 2.62
N THR A 84 -6.21 16.72 2.28
CA THR A 84 -7.37 15.81 2.35
C THR A 84 -7.13 14.55 1.51
N LEU A 85 -6.49 14.69 0.34
CA LEU A 85 -6.16 13.55 -0.51
C LEU A 85 -5.26 12.52 0.20
N ARG A 86 -4.26 12.98 0.97
CA ARG A 86 -3.39 12.10 1.75
C ARG A 86 -4.16 11.40 2.88
N LEU A 87 -5.12 12.08 3.50
CA LEU A 87 -5.97 11.49 4.52
C LEU A 87 -6.94 10.44 3.93
N ASP A 88 -7.50 10.70 2.75
CA ASP A 88 -8.36 9.74 2.05
C ASP A 88 -7.57 8.48 1.65
N GLU A 89 -6.35 8.64 1.14
CA GLU A 89 -5.42 7.53 0.90
C GLU A 89 -5.15 6.74 2.18
N PHE A 90 -4.84 7.44 3.28
CA PHE A 90 -4.54 6.81 4.57
C PHE A 90 -5.72 5.98 5.08
N VAL A 91 -6.93 6.51 4.97
CA VAL A 91 -8.16 5.79 5.34
C VAL A 91 -8.30 4.52 4.49
N GLU A 92 -8.08 4.59 3.18
CA GLU A 92 -8.16 3.39 2.32
C GLU A 92 -7.06 2.36 2.65
N ILE A 93 -5.83 2.82 2.93
CA ILE A 93 -4.73 1.94 3.37
C ILE A 93 -5.11 1.21 4.66
N MET A 94 -5.72 1.90 5.63
CA MET A 94 -6.12 1.29 6.89
C MET A 94 -7.26 0.28 6.70
N LYS A 95 -8.22 0.55 5.80
CA LYS A 95 -9.22 -0.44 5.41
C LYS A 95 -8.58 -1.67 4.77
N CYS A 96 -7.64 -1.49 3.84
CA CYS A 96 -6.96 -2.61 3.18
C CYS A 96 -6.09 -3.43 4.15
N ARG A 97 -5.52 -2.79 5.17
CA ARG A 97 -4.83 -3.49 6.25
C ARG A 97 -5.76 -4.45 7.00
N GLU A 98 -6.97 -4.00 7.29
CA GLU A 98 -7.98 -4.78 8.02
C GLU A 98 -8.63 -5.86 7.13
N GLU A 99 -9.04 -5.50 5.91
CA GLU A 99 -9.78 -6.37 4.99
C GLU A 99 -8.88 -7.35 4.23
N LEU A 100 -7.71 -6.90 3.78
CA LEU A 100 -6.86 -7.62 2.81
C LEU A 100 -5.53 -8.10 3.43
N GLY A 101 -5.29 -7.78 4.71
CA GLY A 101 -4.03 -8.10 5.39
C GLY A 101 -2.82 -7.36 4.80
N GLN A 102 -3.04 -6.18 4.20
CA GLN A 102 -1.97 -5.36 3.67
C GLN A 102 -0.98 -4.97 4.78
N ILE A 103 0.32 -5.08 4.50
CA ILE A 103 1.37 -4.67 5.45
C ILE A 103 1.51 -3.15 5.40
N VAL A 104 1.43 -2.46 6.53
CA VAL A 104 1.61 -1.00 6.63
C VAL A 104 2.89 -0.70 7.40
N ILE A 105 3.80 0.07 6.79
CA ILE A 105 5.08 0.50 7.38
C ILE A 105 5.07 2.02 7.50
N PRO A 106 4.94 2.59 8.71
CA PRO A 106 5.02 4.03 8.91
C PRO A 106 6.48 4.50 9.02
N PHE A 107 6.76 5.65 8.43
CA PHE A 107 7.97 6.45 8.65
C PHE A 107 7.54 7.81 9.15
N PHE A 108 8.24 8.33 10.17
CA PHE A 108 7.95 9.63 10.76
C PHE A 108 9.09 10.57 10.40
N LEU A 109 8.76 11.70 9.75
CA LEU A 109 9.69 12.76 9.35
C LEU A 109 9.44 14.05 10.13
#